data_AF-A0A928BCL0-F1
#
_entry.id   AF-A0A928BCL0-F1
#
_cell.length_a   1.000
_cell.length_b   1.000
_cell.length_c   1.000
_cell.angle_alpha   90.00
_cell.angle_beta   90.00
_cell.angle_gamma   90.00
#
_symmetry.space_group_name_H-M   'P 1'
#
loop_
_entity.id
_entity.type
_entity.pdbx_description
1 polymer ?
#
loop_
_entity_poly.entity_id
_entity_poly.type
_entity_poly.pdbx_seq_one_letter_code
_entity_poly.pdbx_strand_id
1 'polypeptide(L)'
;MKRFLAFLLAIVLLSGIDCHSQTREEKKAMKVAAVKEKLDSGIFRIDITHIIPANMPMRATYSSYYLEFKKDTFSCYLPYIGTATTAIIGGQSLSIESKNQKVDMQKSYNEKENYTDYVFYFINSSMKERWQCSIFIYDTGECRLRMDNAGRQSIGYDGDIHFESVPKKKKEKKDKK
;
A
#
# COMPACT_ATOMS: atom_id res chain seq x y z
N MET A 1 19.13 -54.20 22.26
CA MET A 1 18.62 -53.46 21.09
C MET A 1 17.15 -53.01 21.23
N LYS A 2 16.23 -53.80 21.79
CA LYS A 2 14.80 -53.43 21.95
C LYS A 2 14.54 -52.21 22.87
N ARG A 3 15.40 -51.96 23.88
CA ARG A 3 15.29 -50.81 24.80
C ARG A 3 15.69 -49.47 24.16
N PHE A 4 16.61 -49.47 23.20
CA PHE A 4 16.99 -48.27 22.44
C PHE A 4 15.91 -47.85 21.44
N LEU A 5 15.23 -48.83 20.84
CA LEU A 5 14.13 -48.59 19.91
C LEU A 5 12.92 -47.95 20.63
N ALA A 6 12.66 -48.34 21.88
CA ALA A 6 11.61 -47.75 22.71
C ALA A 6 11.90 -46.29 23.10
N PHE A 7 13.17 -45.96 23.35
CA PHE A 7 13.59 -44.57 23.64
C PHE A 7 13.51 -43.66 22.41
N LEU A 8 13.86 -44.16 21.22
CA LEU A 8 13.70 -43.41 19.97
C LEU A 8 12.23 -43.18 19.62
N LEU A 9 11.34 -44.15 19.89
CA LEU A 9 9.89 -43.98 19.68
C LEU A 9 9.29 -42.93 20.63
N ALA A 10 9.80 -42.83 21.87
CA ALA A 10 9.35 -41.86 22.86
C ALA A 10 9.75 -40.41 22.50
N ILE A 11 10.91 -40.22 21.86
CA ILE A 11 11.37 -38.88 21.44
C ILE A 11 10.56 -38.36 20.24
N VAL A 12 10.14 -39.25 19.32
CA VAL A 12 9.31 -38.89 18.16
C VAL A 12 7.87 -38.54 18.56
N LEU A 13 7.38 -39.07 19.69
CA LEU A 13 6.06 -38.74 20.24
C LEU A 13 6.06 -37.42 21.04
N LEU A 14 7.21 -36.99 21.59
CA LEU A 14 7.36 -35.67 22.23
C LEU A 14 7.59 -34.52 21.24
N SER A 15 7.93 -34.81 19.98
CA SER A 15 7.84 -33.83 18.88
C SER A 15 6.43 -33.71 18.31
N GLY A 16 5.42 -33.95 19.17
CA GLY A 16 4.01 -33.75 18.88
C GLY A 16 3.76 -32.31 18.48
N ILE A 17 3.81 -32.10 17.17
CA ILE A 17 3.08 -31.11 16.36
C ILE A 17 2.38 -30.05 17.23
N ASP A 18 3.12 -28.99 17.52
CA ASP A 18 2.55 -27.71 17.90
C ASP A 18 1.80 -27.16 16.67
N CYS A 19 0.64 -27.75 16.36
CA CYS A 19 -0.36 -27.13 15.51
C CYS A 19 -1.01 -26.02 16.34
N HIS A 20 -0.24 -24.96 16.60
CA HIS A 20 -0.80 -23.72 17.14
C HIS A 20 -1.74 -23.20 16.06
N SER A 21 -3.03 -23.44 16.25
CA SER A 21 -4.08 -22.68 15.59
C SER A 21 -3.85 -21.23 15.97
N GLN A 22 -3.10 -20.49 15.14
CA GLN A 22 -2.78 -19.09 15.38
C GLN A 22 -4.08 -18.35 15.72
N THR A 23 -4.08 -17.70 16.88
CA THR A 23 -5.26 -16.96 17.33
C THR A 23 -5.55 -15.83 16.33
N ARG A 24 -6.81 -15.37 16.26
CA ARG A 24 -7.19 -14.26 15.38
C ARG A 24 -6.37 -13.00 15.67
N GLU A 25 -5.90 -12.84 16.90
CA GLU A 25 -5.08 -11.73 17.37
C GLU A 25 -3.62 -11.85 16.89
N GLU A 26 -3.00 -13.02 17.01
CA GLU A 26 -1.65 -13.28 16.48
C GLU A 26 -1.60 -13.07 14.96
N LYS A 27 -2.62 -13.55 14.22
CA LYS A 27 -2.72 -13.32 12.77
C LYS A 27 -2.81 -11.84 12.41
N LYS A 28 -3.51 -11.05 13.22
CA LYS A 28 -3.59 -9.59 13.03
C LYS A 28 -2.23 -8.95 13.32
N ALA A 29 -1.61 -9.25 14.47
CA ALA A 29 -0.31 -8.71 14.83
C ALA A 29 0.78 -9.02 13.79
N MET A 30 0.79 -10.24 13.26
CA MET A 30 1.69 -10.63 12.16
C MET A 30 1.45 -9.83 10.88
N LYS A 31 0.18 -9.56 10.52
CA LYS A 31 -0.16 -8.72 9.37
C LYS A 31 0.32 -7.28 9.57
N VAL A 32 0.10 -6.72 10.76
CA VAL A 32 0.56 -5.37 11.10
C VAL A 32 2.07 -5.25 10.97
N ALA A 33 2.83 -6.18 11.55
CA ALA A 33 4.28 -6.19 11.46
C ALA A 33 4.77 -6.31 10.01
N ALA A 34 4.14 -7.18 9.21
CA ALA A 34 4.47 -7.36 7.81
C ALA A 34 4.17 -6.13 6.94
N VAL A 35 3.08 -5.41 7.22
CA VAL A 35 2.75 -4.15 6.53
C VAL A 35 3.83 -3.10 6.83
N LYS A 36 4.18 -2.93 8.11
CA LYS A 36 5.21 -1.96 8.54
C LYS A 36 6.58 -2.23 7.89
N GLU A 37 7.05 -3.47 7.94
CA GLU A 37 8.33 -3.85 7.31
C GLU A 37 8.35 -3.57 5.80
N LYS A 38 7.24 -3.85 5.11
CA LYS A 38 7.16 -3.65 3.67
C LYS A 38 7.03 -2.17 3.30
N LEU A 39 6.36 -1.36 4.10
CA LEU A 39 6.28 0.09 3.90
C LEU A 39 7.64 0.77 3.97
N ASP A 40 8.56 0.25 4.78
CA ASP A 40 9.92 0.78 4.88
C ASP A 40 10.75 0.56 3.62
N SER A 41 10.35 -0.37 2.74
CA SER A 41 10.98 -0.53 1.43
C SER A 41 10.73 0.65 0.48
N GLY A 42 9.68 1.44 0.72
CA GLY A 42 9.22 2.51 -0.16
C GLY A 42 8.73 2.03 -1.53
N ILE A 43 8.45 0.74 -1.68
CA ILE A 43 7.97 0.14 -2.93
C ILE A 43 6.61 -0.49 -2.68
N PHE A 44 5.57 0.14 -3.20
CA PHE A 44 4.19 -0.34 -3.07
C PHE A 44 3.31 0.20 -4.19
N ARG A 45 2.24 -0.54 -4.46
CA ARG A 45 1.18 -0.18 -5.40
C ARG A 45 -0.15 -0.25 -4.67
N ILE A 46 -1.03 0.69 -4.94
CA ILE A 46 -2.40 0.71 -4.46
C ILE A 46 -3.30 0.64 -5.67
N ASP A 47 -4.09 -0.43 -5.76
CA ASP A 47 -5.12 -0.57 -6.78
C ASP A 47 -6.43 0.01 -6.23
N ILE A 48 -7.02 0.93 -6.98
CA ILE A 48 -8.18 1.70 -6.52
C ILE A 48 -9.45 0.86 -6.69
N THR A 49 -10.22 0.76 -5.62
CA THR A 49 -11.50 0.03 -5.61
C THR A 49 -12.70 0.98 -5.61
N HIS A 50 -12.55 2.16 -5.01
CA HIS A 50 -13.64 3.14 -4.92
C HIS A 50 -13.14 4.58 -5.03
N ILE A 51 -14.02 5.43 -5.55
CA ILE A 51 -13.87 6.88 -5.60
C ILE A 51 -14.86 7.50 -4.63
N ILE A 52 -14.41 8.52 -3.91
CA ILE A 52 -15.17 9.27 -2.91
C ILE A 52 -15.13 10.76 -3.27
N PRO A 53 -15.99 11.25 -4.17
CA PRO A 53 -16.03 12.67 -4.50
C PRO A 53 -16.63 13.48 -3.34
N ALA A 54 -16.17 14.72 -3.12
CA ALA A 54 -16.55 15.52 -1.95
C ALA A 54 -18.07 15.70 -1.73
N ASN A 55 -18.84 15.85 -2.81
CA ASN A 55 -20.28 16.12 -2.75
C ASN A 55 -21.11 15.10 -3.52
N MET A 56 -20.60 13.88 -3.69
CA MET A 56 -21.32 12.81 -4.39
C MET A 56 -21.19 11.48 -3.64
N PRO A 57 -22.11 10.53 -3.87
CA PRO A 57 -21.98 9.19 -3.35
C PRO A 57 -20.69 8.52 -3.80
N MET A 58 -20.15 7.67 -2.93
CA MET A 58 -19.06 6.74 -3.24
C MET A 58 -19.42 5.87 -4.44
N ARG A 59 -18.44 5.61 -5.31
CA ARG A 59 -18.61 4.80 -6.52
C ARG A 59 -17.51 3.76 -6.63
N ALA A 60 -17.86 2.51 -6.89
CA ALA A 60 -16.89 1.46 -7.19
C ALA A 60 -16.22 1.73 -8.55
N THR A 61 -14.95 1.34 -8.67
CA THR A 61 -14.19 1.41 -9.92
C THR A 61 -14.03 0.03 -10.55
N TYR A 62 -14.32 -0.06 -11.84
CA TYR A 62 -14.16 -1.29 -12.63
C TYR A 62 -12.93 -1.26 -13.55
N SER A 63 -12.24 -0.12 -13.64
CA SER A 63 -11.03 0.09 -14.43
C SER A 63 -9.78 -0.02 -13.56
N SER A 64 -8.64 -0.36 -14.17
CA SER A 64 -7.34 -0.53 -13.50
C SER A 64 -6.68 0.79 -13.10
N TYR A 65 -7.34 1.56 -12.23
CA TYR A 65 -6.78 2.77 -11.63
C TYR A 65 -5.82 2.42 -10.51
N TYR A 66 -4.72 3.17 -10.42
CA TYR A 66 -3.66 2.84 -9.49
C TYR A 66 -2.87 4.05 -9.03
N LEU A 67 -2.18 3.85 -7.91
CA LEU A 67 -1.12 4.70 -7.42
C LEU A 67 0.07 3.81 -7.07
N GLU A 68 1.27 4.19 -7.49
CA GLU A 68 2.48 3.38 -7.31
C GLU A 68 3.63 4.25 -6.84
N PHE A 69 4.33 3.73 -5.84
CA PHE A 69 5.62 4.20 -5.38
C PHE A 69 6.69 3.18 -5.68
N LYS A 70 7.76 3.67 -6.32
CA LYS A 70 9.01 2.94 -6.54
C LYS A 70 10.14 3.78 -5.94
N LYS A 71 10.33 3.65 -4.62
CA LYS A 71 11.26 4.43 -3.80
C LYS A 71 10.92 5.93 -3.80
N ASP A 72 11.66 6.74 -4.55
CA ASP A 72 11.47 8.19 -4.68
C ASP A 72 10.59 8.58 -5.88
N THR A 73 10.23 7.60 -6.71
CA THR A 73 9.42 7.84 -7.91
C THR A 73 7.96 7.47 -7.69
N PHE A 74 7.11 8.39 -8.12
CA PHE A 74 5.66 8.33 -8.02
C PHE A 74 5.04 8.18 -9.41
N SER A 75 4.07 7.28 -9.52
CA SER A 75 3.21 7.16 -10.70
C SER A 75 1.76 6.99 -10.27
N CYS A 76 0.83 7.61 -10.99
CA CYS A 76 -0.59 7.40 -10.77
C CYS A 76 -1.37 7.51 -12.07
N TYR A 77 -2.50 6.82 -12.08
CA TYR A 77 -3.57 7.01 -13.05
C TYR A 77 -4.88 6.88 -12.30
N LEU A 78 -5.52 8.01 -12.04
CA LEU A 78 -6.70 8.12 -11.18
C LEU A 78 -7.81 8.91 -11.89
N PRO A 79 -9.08 8.52 -11.70
CA PRO A 79 -10.21 9.27 -12.22
C PRO A 79 -10.47 10.50 -11.36
N TYR A 80 -10.79 11.63 -11.98
CA TYR A 80 -11.28 12.82 -11.28
C TYR A 80 -12.77 13.00 -11.55
N ILE A 81 -13.54 13.23 -10.49
CA ILE A 81 -14.95 13.59 -10.58
C ILE A 81 -15.20 14.71 -9.58
N GLY A 82 -15.50 15.90 -10.08
CA GLY A 82 -15.73 17.08 -9.24
C GLY A 82 -15.81 18.35 -10.07
N THR A 83 -16.06 19.47 -9.40
CA THR A 83 -16.03 20.79 -10.05
C THR A 83 -14.62 21.37 -10.05
N ALA A 84 -14.35 22.25 -11.01
CA ALA A 84 -13.14 23.06 -11.07
C ALA A 84 -13.55 24.53 -11.09
N THR A 85 -12.80 25.38 -10.39
CA THR A 85 -12.96 26.84 -10.41
C THR A 85 -12.17 27.47 -11.56
N THR A 86 -11.20 26.74 -12.12
CA THR A 86 -10.42 27.13 -13.29
C THR A 86 -11.06 26.63 -14.58
N ALA A 87 -10.98 27.45 -15.64
CA ALA A 87 -11.47 27.07 -16.96
C ALA A 87 -10.67 25.89 -17.51
N ILE A 88 -11.36 24.82 -17.89
CA ILE A 88 -10.75 23.68 -18.58
C ILE A 88 -10.66 24.05 -20.06
N ILE A 89 -9.43 24.08 -20.60
CA ILE A 89 -9.22 24.22 -22.04
C ILE A 89 -9.64 22.89 -22.68
N GLY A 90 -10.62 22.93 -23.58
CA GLY A 90 -11.24 21.73 -24.16
C GLY A 90 -10.23 20.76 -24.78
N GLY A 91 -10.46 19.45 -24.58
CA GLY A 91 -9.64 18.36 -25.12
C GLY A 91 -8.66 17.72 -24.12
N GLN A 92 -8.49 18.27 -22.92
CA GLN A 92 -7.64 17.68 -21.89
C GLN A 92 -8.40 16.62 -21.07
N SER A 93 -7.72 15.54 -20.72
CA SER A 93 -8.27 14.52 -19.83
C SER A 93 -8.39 15.08 -18.42
N LEU A 94 -9.53 14.81 -17.77
CA LEU A 94 -9.72 15.15 -16.37
C LEU A 94 -8.97 14.19 -15.43
N SER A 95 -8.33 13.13 -15.95
CA SER A 95 -7.54 12.20 -15.14
C SER A 95 -6.45 12.92 -14.34
N ILE A 96 -6.24 12.43 -13.12
CA ILE A 96 -5.06 12.75 -12.34
C ILE A 96 -4.01 11.70 -12.69
N GLU A 97 -2.99 12.11 -13.42
CA GLU A 97 -2.00 11.21 -13.96
C GLU A 97 -0.58 11.73 -13.80
N SER A 98 0.33 10.86 -13.41
CA SER A 98 1.77 11.13 -13.35
C SER A 98 2.55 9.85 -13.58
N LYS A 99 3.76 9.98 -14.15
CA LYS A 99 4.60 8.83 -14.48
C LYS A 99 6.04 9.10 -14.06
N ASN A 100 6.55 8.25 -13.17
CA ASN A 100 7.93 8.26 -12.65
C ASN A 100 8.39 9.64 -12.17
N GLN A 101 7.50 10.43 -11.59
CA GLN A 101 7.84 11.75 -11.08
C GLN A 101 8.55 11.61 -9.74
N LYS A 102 9.69 12.29 -9.58
CA LYS A 102 10.34 12.38 -8.27
C LYS A 102 9.54 13.30 -7.36
N VAL A 103 9.24 12.82 -6.17
CA VAL A 103 8.49 13.56 -5.15
C VAL A 103 9.22 13.50 -3.82
N ASP A 104 9.13 14.59 -3.05
CA ASP A 104 9.57 14.59 -1.66
C ASP A 104 8.39 14.19 -0.79
N MET A 105 8.52 13.06 -0.11
CA MET A 105 7.44 12.41 0.61
C MET A 105 7.65 12.51 2.11
N GLN A 106 6.73 13.19 2.78
CA GLN A 106 6.68 13.29 4.22
C GLN A 106 5.93 12.08 4.77
N LYS A 107 6.56 11.32 5.67
CA LYS A 107 5.99 10.14 6.34
C LYS A 107 5.78 10.46 7.81
N SER A 108 4.58 10.19 8.33
CA SER A 108 4.29 10.17 9.77
C SER A 108 3.54 8.89 10.15
N TYR A 109 3.41 8.64 11.46
CA TYR A 109 2.60 7.55 11.98
C TYR A 109 1.62 8.11 13.01
N ASN A 110 0.35 7.76 12.86
CA ASN A 110 -0.70 8.09 13.81
C ASN A 110 -0.96 6.89 14.72
N GLU A 111 -0.44 6.94 15.95
CA GLU A 111 -0.61 5.87 16.94
C GLU A 111 -2.07 5.67 17.39
N LYS A 112 -2.86 6.75 17.42
CA LYS A 112 -4.25 6.72 17.89
C LYS A 112 -5.15 5.96 16.92
N GLU A 113 -4.95 6.20 15.63
CA GLU A 113 -5.77 5.66 14.54
C GLU A 113 -5.10 4.48 13.80
N ASN A 114 -3.88 4.10 14.20
CA ASN A 114 -3.09 2.98 13.67
C ASN A 114 -2.91 3.01 12.14
N TYR A 115 -2.50 4.17 11.60
CA TYR A 115 -2.13 4.30 10.19
C TYR A 115 -0.82 5.06 10.01
N THR A 116 -0.13 4.75 8.91
CA THR A 116 0.99 5.54 8.39
C THR A 116 0.46 6.55 7.38
N ASP A 117 0.77 7.83 7.56
CA ASP A 117 0.45 8.87 6.59
C ASP A 117 1.63 9.22 5.70
N TYR A 118 1.33 9.44 4.42
CA TYR A 118 2.26 9.96 3.44
C TYR A 118 1.67 11.21 2.80
N VAL A 119 2.40 12.33 2.83
CA VAL A 119 1.99 13.58 2.21
C VAL A 119 3.08 14.09 1.27
N PHE A 120 2.70 14.42 0.04
CA PHE A 120 3.61 14.96 -0.96
C PHE A 120 2.87 15.76 -2.03
N TYR A 121 3.64 16.52 -2.81
CA TYR A 121 3.13 17.27 -3.95
C TYR A 121 3.68 16.71 -5.25
N PHE A 122 2.86 16.71 -6.30
CA PHE A 122 3.26 16.31 -7.65
C PHE A 122 2.57 17.19 -8.70
N ILE A 123 2.95 17.04 -9.96
CA ILE A 123 2.39 17.79 -11.09
C ILE A 123 1.61 16.81 -11.96
N ASN A 124 0.33 17.09 -12.19
CA ASN A 124 -0.49 16.30 -13.10
C ASN A 124 0.04 16.47 -14.54
N SER A 125 0.36 15.35 -15.20
CA SER A 125 0.90 15.34 -16.56
C SER A 125 -0.09 15.89 -17.59
N SER A 126 -1.39 15.68 -17.39
CA SER A 126 -2.44 16.14 -18.31
C SER A 126 -2.64 17.64 -18.21
N MET A 127 -3.09 18.13 -17.05
CA MET A 127 -3.50 19.52 -16.85
C MET A 127 -2.36 20.48 -16.45
N LYS A 128 -1.16 19.96 -16.15
CA LYS A 128 -0.01 20.72 -15.62
C LYS A 128 -0.28 21.44 -14.30
N GLU A 129 -1.22 20.93 -13.51
CA GLU A 129 -1.58 21.49 -12.20
C GLU A 129 -0.81 20.80 -11.06
N ARG A 130 -0.51 21.54 -10.00
CA ARG A 130 0.04 20.98 -8.77
C ARG A 130 -1.05 20.35 -7.92
N TRP A 131 -0.82 19.11 -7.50
CA TRP A 131 -1.70 18.37 -6.60
C TRP A 131 -0.97 18.02 -5.31
N GLN A 132 -1.70 18.01 -4.20
CA GLN A 132 -1.27 17.40 -2.94
C GLN A 132 -1.92 16.01 -2.86
N CYS A 133 -1.10 15.00 -2.60
CA CYS A 133 -1.57 13.66 -2.30
C CYS A 133 -1.35 13.37 -0.82
N SER A 134 -2.38 12.84 -0.17
CA SER A 134 -2.32 12.29 1.18
C SER A 134 -2.75 10.83 1.13
N ILE A 135 -1.90 9.92 1.61
CA ILE A 135 -2.16 8.48 1.65
C ILE A 135 -2.21 8.06 3.11
N PHE A 136 -3.22 7.31 3.49
CA PHE A 136 -3.42 6.72 4.81
C PHE A 136 -3.38 5.21 4.65
N ILE A 137 -2.33 4.58 5.17
CA ILE A 137 -2.15 3.12 5.11
C ILE A 137 -2.34 2.59 6.52
N TYR A 138 -3.47 1.93 6.75
CA TYR A 138 -3.79 1.34 8.04
C TYR A 138 -2.97 0.07 8.27
N ASP A 139 -2.66 -0.21 9.53
CA ASP A 139 -1.96 -1.42 9.96
C ASP A 139 -2.68 -2.72 9.52
N THR A 140 -3.99 -2.64 9.27
CA THR A 140 -4.81 -3.73 8.75
C THR A 140 -4.58 -4.03 7.26
N GLY A 141 -3.94 -3.12 6.53
CA GLY A 141 -3.73 -3.16 5.08
C GLY A 141 -4.76 -2.37 4.27
N GLU A 142 -5.78 -1.80 4.91
CA GLU A 142 -6.72 -0.89 4.25
C GLU A 142 -5.99 0.41 3.87
N CYS A 143 -6.30 0.95 2.68
CA CYS A 143 -5.69 2.19 2.20
C CYS A 143 -6.74 3.20 1.77
N ARG A 144 -6.55 4.43 2.24
CA ARG A 144 -7.32 5.59 1.79
C ARG A 144 -6.39 6.63 1.22
N LEU A 145 -6.86 7.33 0.19
CA LEU A 145 -6.14 8.40 -0.46
C LEU A 145 -7.02 9.63 -0.51
N ARG A 146 -6.38 10.80 -0.45
CA ARG A 146 -7.01 12.10 -0.64
C ARG A 146 -6.14 12.92 -1.59
N MET A 147 -6.79 13.51 -2.57
CA MET A 147 -6.17 14.41 -3.53
C MET A 147 -6.78 15.80 -3.36
N ASP A 148 -5.93 16.79 -3.09
CA ASP A 148 -6.30 18.19 -2.94
C ASP A 148 -5.58 19.04 -3.98
N ASN A 149 -6.27 20.07 -4.47
CA ASN A 149 -5.75 21.02 -5.46
C ASN A 149 -6.42 22.38 -5.24
N ALA A 150 -5.71 23.48 -5.52
CA ALA A 150 -6.19 24.82 -5.24
C ALA A 150 -7.40 25.26 -6.10
N GLY A 151 -7.52 24.72 -7.31
CA GLY A 151 -8.57 25.08 -8.29
C GLY A 151 -9.66 24.03 -8.44
N ARG A 152 -9.68 22.99 -7.60
CA ARG A 152 -10.54 21.82 -7.76
C ARG A 152 -11.11 21.35 -6.44
N GLN A 153 -12.27 20.71 -6.50
CA GLN A 153 -12.80 20.00 -5.34
C GLN A 153 -11.89 18.83 -4.97
N SER A 154 -11.70 18.62 -3.68
CA SER A 154 -10.98 17.46 -3.16
C SER A 154 -11.68 16.17 -3.55
N ILE A 155 -10.91 15.11 -3.76
CA ILE A 155 -11.43 13.78 -4.07
C ILE A 155 -10.69 12.72 -3.24
N GLY A 156 -11.45 11.77 -2.72
CA GLY A 156 -10.94 10.62 -1.98
C GLY A 156 -10.98 9.35 -2.81
N TYR A 157 -10.19 8.36 -2.38
CA TYR A 157 -10.19 7.02 -2.93
C TYR A 157 -9.98 6.00 -1.83
N ASP A 158 -10.60 4.84 -1.97
CA ASP A 158 -10.23 3.65 -1.20
C ASP A 158 -9.59 2.63 -2.16
N GLY A 159 -8.64 1.85 -1.65
CA GLY A 159 -7.90 0.89 -2.45
C GLY A 159 -7.20 -0.19 -1.65
N ASP A 160 -6.71 -1.19 -2.37
CA ASP A 160 -5.99 -2.33 -1.82
C ASP A 160 -4.49 -2.18 -2.09
N ILE A 161 -3.67 -2.40 -1.05
CA ILE A 161 -2.21 -2.29 -1.17
C ILE A 161 -1.56 -3.62 -1.54
N HIS A 162 -0.66 -3.51 -2.51
CA HIS A 162 0.20 -4.57 -2.99
C HIS A 162 1.65 -4.15 -2.82
N PHE A 163 2.41 -4.99 -2.14
CA PHE A 163 3.85 -4.80 -1.97
C PHE A 163 4.59 -5.68 -2.95
N GLU A 164 5.58 -5.13 -3.64
CA GLU A 164 6.46 -5.94 -4.46
C GLU A 164 7.33 -6.81 -3.55
N SER A 165 7.43 -8.11 -3.86
CA SER A 165 8.28 -9.00 -3.06
C SER A 165 9.74 -8.62 -3.28
N VAL A 166 10.41 -8.14 -2.23
CA VAL A 166 11.87 -7.99 -2.25
C VAL A 166 12.47 -9.38 -2.54
N PRO A 167 13.27 -9.57 -3.61
CA PRO A 167 13.88 -10.85 -3.87
C PRO A 167 14.80 -11.21 -2.69
N LYS A 168 14.51 -12.31 -2.01
CA LYS A 168 15.38 -12.85 -0.96
C LYS A 168 16.77 -13.07 -1.55
N LYS A 169 17.78 -12.34 -1.07
CA LYS A 169 19.19 -12.63 -1.38
C LYS A 169 19.42 -14.12 -1.10
N LYS A 170 19.71 -14.92 -2.13
CA LYS A 170 20.19 -16.29 -1.97
C LYS A 170 21.43 -16.20 -1.07
N LYS A 171 21.34 -16.77 0.14
CA LYS A 171 22.54 -17.03 0.94
C LYS A 171 23.41 -17.97 0.09
N GLU A 172 24.51 -17.47 -0.46
CA GLU A 172 25.58 -18.30 -0.99
C GLU A 172 26.01 -19.26 0.12
N LYS A 173 25.66 -20.53 -0.02
CA LYS A 173 26.41 -21.60 0.64
C LYS A 173 27.82 -21.55 0.04
N LYS A 174 28.75 -20.90 0.74
CA LYS A 174 30.16 -21.23 0.63
C LYS A 174 30.32 -22.63 1.22
N ASP A 175 30.17 -23.64 0.36
CA ASP A 175 30.64 -24.97 0.66
C ASP A 175 32.18 -24.90 0.80
N LYS A 176 32.65 -25.16 2.02
CA LYS A 176 34.05 -25.40 2.33
C LYS A 176 34.50 -26.63 1.54
N LYS A 177 35.57 -26.49 0.78
CA LYS A 177 36.38 -27.60 0.28
C LYS A 177 37.60 -27.73 1.18
#